data_AF-A0A8D9DY30-F1
#
_entry.id   AF-A0A8D9DY30-F1
#
_cell.length_a   1.000
_cell.length_b   1.000
_cell.length_c   1.000
_cell.angle_alpha   90.00
_cell.angle_beta   90.00
_cell.angle_gamma   90.00
#
_symmetry.space_group_name_H-M   'P 1'
#
loop_
_entity.id
_entity.type
_entity.pdbx_description
1 polymer ?
#
loop_
_entity_poly.entity_id
_entity_poly.type
_entity_poly.pdbx_seq_one_letter_code
_entity_poly.pdbx_strand_id
1 'polypeptide(L)'
;RFMPRVDIVEKHNTAARRLYIRGHNGKIYPYLVMNDSGLSDSRRDERVLQLLRMLNHYLAKQKETSKRFLHFTVPRVVPVSAQLRLVEDNPASLSLLDIYKASCSQIKIDYELPIVRYYDRLGTLQSRGSPASSQVMCDILRDIQSKLIPRTMLKHWALHTFQSATDYWTFRKMMTLQLALACFAEYVLHLTRLNPDMMYLHRDCGLLNVSYFKFDIDDAKGELNAHRPVPFRLTPNIMEFLTDIGVEGPLTASIIATARCLVQPNFQVHAILKAILRDEIIAIQKKKQDEEYEVMYADPPDVPGEITISMVTRAVQAITTRLNSLAQFEAPESKVSVLVKAAKSVENLCMMDPSWHPWL
;
A
#
# COMPACT_ATOMS: atom_id res chain seq x y z
N ARG A 1 -26.98 -3.76 -18.59
CA ARG A 1 -27.77 -2.50 -18.66
C ARG A 1 -27.27 -1.53 -17.60
N PHE A 2 -27.10 -0.24 -17.91
CA PHE A 2 -26.82 0.80 -16.92
C PHE A 2 -28.06 1.06 -16.05
N MET A 3 -27.86 1.14 -14.74
CA MET A 3 -28.90 1.54 -13.81
C MET A 3 -29.09 3.06 -13.89
N PRO A 4 -30.31 3.57 -13.67
CA PRO A 4 -30.60 5.00 -13.81
C PRO A 4 -29.99 5.88 -12.70
N ARG A 5 -29.63 5.27 -11.56
CA ARG A 5 -29.07 5.98 -10.41
C ARG A 5 -27.55 6.13 -10.56
N VAL A 6 -27.08 7.35 -10.31
CA VAL A 6 -25.66 7.70 -10.21
C VAL A 6 -25.46 8.38 -8.87
N ASP A 7 -24.49 7.92 -8.10
CA ASP A 7 -24.11 8.57 -6.84
C ASP A 7 -22.84 9.40 -7.05
N ILE A 8 -22.73 10.53 -6.37
CA ILE A 8 -21.48 11.29 -6.29
C ILE A 8 -20.83 10.92 -4.97
N VAL A 9 -19.59 10.45 -5.02
CA VAL A 9 -18.83 9.98 -3.85
C VAL A 9 -17.45 10.60 -3.83
N GLU A 10 -16.94 10.83 -2.63
CA GLU A 10 -15.56 11.24 -2.42
C GLU A 10 -14.73 9.99 -2.15
N LYS A 11 -13.89 9.59 -3.11
CA LYS A 11 -12.96 8.45 -3.01
C LYS A 11 -11.70 8.74 -3.82
N HIS A 12 -10.59 8.11 -3.45
CA HIS A 12 -9.29 8.28 -4.12
C HIS A 12 -8.85 9.74 -4.15
N ASN A 13 -9.16 10.52 -3.10
CA ASN A 13 -8.95 11.97 -3.01
C ASN A 13 -9.60 12.78 -4.15
N THR A 14 -10.69 12.26 -4.73
CA THR A 14 -11.44 12.92 -5.81
C THR A 14 -12.95 12.77 -5.61
N ALA A 15 -13.71 13.75 -6.08
CA ALA A 15 -15.15 13.61 -6.25
C ALA A 15 -15.43 12.82 -7.53
N ALA A 16 -15.83 11.56 -7.39
CA ALA A 16 -16.07 10.64 -8.49
C ALA A 16 -17.57 10.32 -8.64
N ARG A 17 -18.00 10.10 -9.88
CA ARG A 17 -19.36 9.61 -10.17
C ARG A 17 -19.34 8.09 -10.14
N ARG A 18 -20.16 7.48 -9.29
CA ARG A 18 -20.36 6.03 -9.24
C ARG A 18 -21.53 5.63 -10.13
N LEU A 19 -21.22 4.88 -11.18
CA LEU A 19 -22.18 4.24 -12.06
C LEU A 19 -22.44 2.80 -11.62
N TYR A 20 -23.63 2.30 -11.90
CA TYR A 20 -24.02 0.93 -11.60
C TYR A 20 -24.39 0.18 -12.88
N ILE A 21 -23.68 -0.91 -13.16
CA ILE A 21 -23.88 -1.73 -14.36
C ILE A 21 -24.48 -3.07 -13.95
N ARG A 22 -25.69 -3.38 -14.42
CA ARG A 22 -26.30 -4.70 -14.22
C ARG A 22 -25.81 -5.66 -15.30
N GLY A 23 -25.13 -6.73 -14.89
CA GLY A 23 -24.69 -7.82 -15.75
C GLY A 23 -25.83 -8.74 -16.18
N HIS A 24 -25.59 -9.59 -17.18
CA HIS A 24 -26.55 -10.62 -17.63
C HIS A 24 -26.86 -11.65 -16.54
N ASN A 25 -25.92 -11.85 -15.59
CA ASN A 25 -26.08 -12.69 -14.42
C ASN A 25 -26.92 -12.05 -13.29
N GLY A 26 -27.51 -10.88 -13.53
CA GLY A 26 -28.32 -10.16 -12.55
C GLY A 26 -27.55 -9.39 -11.48
N LYS A 27 -26.22 -9.58 -11.36
CA LYS A 27 -25.39 -8.84 -10.40
C LYS A 27 -25.19 -7.39 -10.83
N ILE A 28 -25.08 -6.51 -9.85
CA ILE A 28 -24.81 -5.08 -10.05
C ILE A 28 -23.33 -4.84 -9.77
N TYR A 29 -22.65 -4.20 -10.72
CA TYR A 29 -21.23 -3.87 -10.67
C TYR A 29 -21.07 -2.35 -10.57
N PRO A 30 -20.65 -1.85 -9.40
CA PRO A 30 -20.38 -0.43 -9.20
C PRO A 30 -19.01 -0.06 -9.79
N TYR A 31 -18.96 1.02 -10.57
CA TYR A 31 -17.75 1.56 -11.16
C TYR A 31 -17.66 3.06 -10.89
N LEU A 32 -16.49 3.53 -10.47
CA LEU A 32 -16.16 4.95 -10.39
C LEU A 32 -15.67 5.42 -11.75
N VAL A 33 -16.22 6.55 -12.18
CA VAL A 33 -15.75 7.30 -13.35
C VAL A 33 -14.65 8.21 -12.86
N MET A 34 -13.40 7.84 -13.15
CA MET A 34 -12.22 8.57 -12.75
C MET A 34 -11.67 9.34 -13.96
N ASN A 35 -11.43 10.64 -13.76
CA ASN A 35 -10.69 11.45 -14.72
C ASN A 35 -9.19 11.34 -14.38
N ASP A 36 -8.41 10.95 -15.36
CA ASP A 36 -6.98 10.80 -15.27
C ASP A 36 -6.31 12.02 -15.89
N SER A 37 -6.12 13.06 -15.08
CA SER A 37 -5.37 14.24 -15.50
C SER A 37 -3.88 13.95 -15.70
N GLY A 38 -3.40 12.74 -15.37
CA GLY A 38 -2.01 12.30 -15.50
C GLY A 38 -1.86 10.96 -16.21
N LEU A 39 -2.11 10.95 -17.54
CA LEU A 39 -2.07 9.76 -18.43
C LEU A 39 -0.92 8.78 -18.18
N SER A 40 0.26 9.31 -17.84
CA SER A 40 1.49 8.51 -17.64
C SER A 40 1.41 7.68 -16.37
N ASP A 41 0.83 8.20 -15.29
CA ASP A 41 0.81 7.53 -13.99
C ASP A 41 -0.27 6.44 -13.91
N SER A 42 -1.42 6.60 -14.59
CA SER A 42 -2.44 5.53 -14.59
C SER A 42 -2.05 4.31 -15.39
N ARG A 43 -1.31 4.46 -16.50
CA ARG A 43 -0.80 3.29 -17.25
C ARG A 43 0.21 2.49 -16.42
N ARG A 44 1.03 3.18 -15.64
CA ARG A 44 2.00 2.56 -14.71
C ARG A 44 1.28 1.79 -13.60
N ASP A 45 0.26 2.41 -13.01
CA ASP A 45 -0.63 1.76 -12.04
C ASP A 45 -1.29 0.50 -12.61
N GLU A 46 -1.89 0.59 -13.81
CA GLU A 46 -2.51 -0.57 -14.48
C GLU A 46 -1.55 -1.75 -14.72
N ARG A 47 -0.28 -1.48 -15.03
CA ARG A 47 0.77 -2.52 -15.16
C ARG A 47 1.07 -3.17 -13.82
N VAL A 48 1.10 -2.42 -12.73
CA VAL A 48 1.26 -3.00 -11.38
C VAL A 48 0.04 -3.85 -11.02
N LEU A 49 -1.18 -3.37 -11.31
CA LEU A 49 -2.40 -4.18 -11.13
C LEU A 49 -2.35 -5.46 -11.97
N GLN A 50 -1.83 -5.41 -13.20
CA GLN A 50 -1.62 -6.59 -14.04
C GLN A 50 -0.62 -7.55 -13.40
N LEU A 51 0.52 -7.07 -12.90
CA LEU A 51 1.49 -7.88 -12.17
C LEU A 51 0.82 -8.60 -10.99
N LEU A 52 0.07 -7.88 -10.15
CA LEU A 52 -0.61 -8.47 -8.99
C LEU A 52 -1.63 -9.56 -9.40
N ARG A 53 -2.36 -9.37 -10.52
CA ARG A 53 -3.26 -10.41 -11.08
C ARG A 53 -2.48 -11.64 -11.56
N MET A 54 -1.30 -11.46 -12.14
CA MET A 54 -0.44 -12.57 -12.54
C MET A 54 0.10 -13.32 -11.31
N LEU A 55 0.48 -12.60 -10.24
CA LEU A 55 0.89 -13.24 -8.98
C LEU A 55 -0.24 -14.05 -8.36
N ASN A 56 -1.48 -13.55 -8.41
CA ASN A 56 -2.67 -14.27 -7.93
C ASN A 56 -2.86 -15.64 -8.58
N HIS A 57 -2.51 -15.79 -9.87
CA HIS A 57 -2.55 -17.10 -10.54
C HIS A 57 -1.63 -18.13 -9.88
N TYR A 58 -0.44 -17.70 -9.45
CA TYR A 58 0.51 -18.57 -8.76
C TYR A 58 0.08 -18.86 -7.32
N LEU A 59 -0.39 -17.84 -6.60
CA LEU A 59 -0.90 -18.00 -5.24
C LEU A 59 -2.09 -18.98 -5.17
N ALA A 60 -2.95 -19.00 -6.18
CA ALA A 60 -4.07 -19.94 -6.25
C ALA A 60 -3.62 -21.39 -6.51
N LYS A 61 -2.52 -21.59 -7.24
CA LYS A 61 -1.98 -22.92 -7.57
C LYS A 61 -1.23 -23.56 -6.41
N GLN A 62 -0.58 -22.77 -5.57
CA GLN A 62 0.21 -23.31 -4.47
C GLN A 62 -0.66 -23.65 -3.25
N LYS A 63 -0.52 -24.88 -2.74
CA LYS A 63 -1.35 -25.42 -1.66
C LYS A 63 -1.39 -24.52 -0.43
N GLU A 64 -0.24 -24.06 0.03
CA GLU A 64 -0.12 -23.30 1.28
C GLU A 64 -0.77 -21.90 1.20
N THR A 65 -0.63 -21.21 0.07
CA THR A 65 -1.27 -19.91 -0.16
C THR A 65 -2.76 -20.04 -0.42
N SER A 66 -3.16 -21.06 -1.21
CA SER A 66 -4.57 -21.35 -1.52
C SER A 66 -5.36 -21.74 -0.26
N LYS A 67 -4.82 -22.62 0.60
CA LYS A 67 -5.45 -23.00 1.88
C LYS A 67 -5.66 -21.80 2.83
N ARG A 68 -4.79 -20.79 2.73
CA ARG A 68 -4.84 -19.55 3.52
C ARG A 68 -5.68 -18.46 2.85
N PHE A 69 -6.26 -18.70 1.67
CA PHE A 69 -6.98 -17.70 0.88
C PHE A 69 -6.13 -16.46 0.55
N LEU A 70 -4.83 -16.65 0.32
CA LEU A 70 -3.94 -15.56 -0.06
C LEU A 70 -4.17 -15.20 -1.54
N HIS A 71 -4.79 -14.05 -1.74
CA HIS A 71 -5.10 -13.48 -3.03
C HIS A 71 -5.16 -11.96 -2.92
N PHE A 72 -4.36 -11.23 -3.71
CA PHE A 72 -4.42 -9.78 -3.78
C PHE A 72 -5.79 -9.34 -4.27
N THR A 73 -6.43 -8.42 -3.54
CA THR A 73 -7.65 -7.76 -4.03
C THR A 73 -7.25 -6.70 -5.06
N VAL A 74 -7.39 -7.03 -6.34
CA VAL A 74 -7.01 -6.12 -7.44
C VAL A 74 -8.28 -5.60 -8.12
N PRO A 75 -8.58 -4.28 -8.06
CA PRO A 75 -9.76 -3.71 -8.67
C PRO A 75 -9.67 -3.84 -10.19
N ARG A 76 -10.80 -4.06 -10.87
CA ARG A 76 -10.85 -4.02 -12.33
C ARG A 76 -10.83 -2.57 -12.80
N VAL A 77 -9.85 -2.24 -13.61
CA VAL A 77 -9.72 -0.92 -14.26
C VAL A 77 -9.94 -1.11 -15.74
N VAL A 78 -10.83 -0.29 -16.33
CA VAL A 78 -11.13 -0.30 -17.76
C VAL A 78 -10.88 1.11 -18.31
N PRO A 79 -9.80 1.31 -19.10
CA PRO A 79 -9.59 2.58 -19.77
C PRO A 79 -10.66 2.77 -20.84
N VAL A 80 -11.37 3.89 -20.79
CA VAL A 80 -12.43 4.26 -21.75
C VAL A 80 -11.88 5.24 -22.78
N SER A 81 -11.06 6.18 -22.35
CA SER A 81 -10.33 7.12 -23.20
C SER A 81 -8.97 7.43 -22.57
N ALA A 82 -8.17 8.26 -23.24
CA ALA A 82 -6.90 8.73 -22.72
C ALA A 82 -7.04 9.33 -21.30
N GLN A 83 -8.13 10.07 -21.05
CA GLN A 83 -8.36 10.80 -19.79
C GLN A 83 -9.40 10.13 -18.90
N LEU A 84 -10.06 9.05 -19.34
CA LEU A 84 -11.20 8.48 -18.62
C LEU A 84 -11.01 7.00 -18.39
N ARG A 85 -11.13 6.56 -17.14
CA ARG A 85 -11.15 5.14 -16.78
C ARG A 85 -12.29 4.81 -15.84
N LEU A 86 -12.79 3.59 -15.94
CA LEU A 86 -13.72 3.01 -14.98
C LEU A 86 -12.93 2.16 -13.99
N VAL A 87 -13.07 2.46 -12.71
CA VAL A 87 -12.44 1.70 -11.62
C VAL A 87 -13.52 0.98 -10.84
N GLU A 88 -13.41 -0.34 -10.71
CA GLU A 88 -14.33 -1.15 -9.91
C GLU A 88 -14.33 -0.66 -8.45
N ASP A 89 -15.53 -0.51 -7.89
CA ASP A 89 -15.70 -0.02 -6.53
C ASP A 89 -16.59 -0.93 -5.71
N ASN A 90 -16.30 -1.00 -4.42
CA ASN A 90 -17.16 -1.61 -3.43
C ASN A 90 -17.87 -0.48 -2.64
N PRO A 91 -19.20 -0.37 -2.69
CA PRO A 91 -19.95 0.61 -1.90
C PRO A 91 -19.74 0.45 -0.38
N ALA A 92 -19.39 -0.75 0.08
CA ALA A 92 -19.07 -1.01 1.48
C ALA A 92 -17.63 -0.60 1.87
N SER A 93 -16.78 -0.21 0.92
CA SER A 93 -15.40 0.18 1.22
C SER A 93 -15.27 1.59 1.76
N LEU A 94 -14.41 1.73 2.77
CA LEU A 94 -14.01 3.00 3.39
C LEU A 94 -12.48 3.06 3.44
N SER A 95 -11.89 4.23 3.23
CA SER A 95 -10.45 4.37 3.45
C SER A 95 -10.13 4.27 4.94
N LEU A 96 -8.91 3.85 5.28
CA LEU A 96 -8.42 3.88 6.66
C LEU A 96 -8.42 5.33 7.20
N LEU A 97 -8.20 6.32 6.33
CA LEU A 97 -8.34 7.73 6.67
C LEU A 97 -9.79 8.11 7.03
N ASP A 98 -10.79 7.64 6.28
CA ASP A 98 -12.20 7.93 6.59
C ASP A 98 -12.63 7.31 7.92
N ILE A 99 -12.14 6.10 8.21
CA ILE A 99 -12.34 5.44 9.49
C ILE A 99 -11.71 6.26 10.63
N TYR A 100 -10.50 6.77 10.40
CA TYR A 100 -9.81 7.64 11.35
C TYR A 100 -10.55 8.95 11.58
N LYS A 101 -10.96 9.66 10.51
CA LYS A 101 -11.76 10.90 10.59
C LYS A 101 -13.05 10.69 11.38
N ALA A 102 -13.80 9.63 11.07
CA ALA A 102 -15.04 9.29 11.77
C ALA A 102 -14.79 8.99 13.25
N SER A 103 -13.72 8.27 13.58
CA SER A 103 -13.38 7.92 14.95
C SER A 103 -12.89 9.13 15.76
N CYS A 104 -12.09 10.02 15.15
CA CYS A 104 -11.68 11.30 15.72
C CYS A 104 -12.90 12.18 16.04
N SER A 105 -13.87 12.25 15.13
CA SER A 105 -15.14 12.99 15.35
C SER A 105 -15.91 12.46 16.57
N GLN A 106 -15.96 11.13 16.76
CA GLN A 106 -16.63 10.51 17.92
C GLN A 106 -15.99 10.91 19.26
N ILE A 107 -14.66 11.03 19.30
CA ILE A 107 -13.92 11.47 20.50
C ILE A 107 -13.74 13.00 20.57
N LYS A 108 -14.40 13.76 19.69
CA LYS A 108 -14.35 15.23 19.61
C LYS A 108 -12.93 15.80 19.43
N ILE A 109 -12.10 15.09 18.68
CA ILE A 109 -10.76 15.53 18.29
C ILE A 109 -10.76 15.82 16.79
N ASP A 110 -10.17 16.94 16.39
CA ASP A 110 -9.91 17.19 14.98
C ASP A 110 -8.84 16.22 14.48
N TYR A 111 -9.09 15.57 13.33
CA TYR A 111 -8.22 14.54 12.79
C TYR A 111 -6.85 15.09 12.36
N GLU A 112 -6.76 16.40 12.08
CA GLU A 112 -5.51 17.10 11.73
C GLU A 112 -4.72 17.56 12.96
N LEU A 113 -5.35 17.63 14.14
CA LEU A 113 -4.72 18.11 15.37
C LEU A 113 -3.41 17.38 15.73
N PRO A 114 -3.29 16.04 15.57
CA PRO A 114 -2.01 15.35 15.81
C PRO A 114 -0.87 15.83 14.93
N ILE A 115 -1.13 16.16 13.66
CA ILE A 115 -0.11 16.69 12.73
C ILE A 115 0.31 18.09 13.19
N VAL A 116 -0.66 18.95 13.49
CA VAL A 116 -0.39 20.30 14.01
C VAL A 116 0.42 20.23 15.30
N ARG A 117 0.03 19.34 16.22
CA ARG A 117 0.72 19.14 17.51
C ARG A 117 2.15 18.65 17.33
N TYR A 118 2.40 17.78 16.34
CA TYR A 118 3.74 17.32 16.01
C TYR A 118 4.64 18.49 15.64
N TYR A 119 4.23 19.31 14.67
CA TYR A 119 5.04 20.44 14.19
C TYR A 119 5.18 21.56 15.22
N ASP A 120 4.14 21.85 16.00
CA ASP A 120 4.20 22.83 17.11
C ASP A 120 5.24 22.43 18.17
N ARG A 121 5.25 21.15 18.56
CA ARG A 121 6.24 20.61 19.51
C ARG A 121 7.64 20.65 18.94
N LEU A 122 7.80 20.23 17.68
CA LEU A 122 9.10 20.23 17.02
C LEU A 122 9.66 21.67 16.90
N GLY A 123 8.84 22.62 16.47
CA GLY A 123 9.22 24.03 16.35
C GLY A 123 9.56 24.67 17.70
N THR A 124 8.82 24.34 18.76
CA THR A 124 9.11 24.81 20.13
C THR A 124 10.46 24.30 20.65
N LEU A 125 10.85 23.08 20.30
CA LEU A 125 12.14 22.52 20.73
C LEU A 125 13.30 23.08 19.92
N GLN A 126 13.10 23.28 18.62
CA GLN A 126 14.10 23.91 17.74
C GLN A 126 14.36 25.37 18.12
N SER A 127 13.32 26.13 18.49
CA SER A 127 13.50 27.52 18.97
C SER A 127 14.26 27.61 20.30
N ARG A 128 14.26 26.53 21.10
CA ARG A 128 15.05 26.39 22.33
C ARG A 128 16.47 25.86 22.09
N GLY A 129 16.90 25.74 20.83
CA GLY A 129 18.23 25.27 20.45
C GLY A 129 18.44 23.76 20.57
N SER A 130 17.37 22.97 20.78
CA SER A 130 17.47 21.51 20.80
C SER A 130 17.46 20.95 19.37
N PRO A 131 18.40 20.05 19.01
CA PRO A 131 18.38 19.41 17.70
C PRO A 131 17.16 18.50 17.56
N ALA A 132 16.65 18.36 16.33
CA ALA A 132 15.60 17.39 15.99
C ALA A 132 16.16 15.96 16.00
N SER A 133 16.41 15.43 17.19
CA SER A 133 16.93 14.07 17.37
C SER A 133 15.82 13.03 17.26
N SER A 134 16.19 11.78 16.94
CA SER A 134 15.25 10.65 16.93
C SER A 134 14.53 10.47 18.27
N GLN A 135 15.21 10.75 19.39
CA GLN A 135 14.61 10.71 20.72
C GLN A 135 13.45 11.71 20.86
N VAL A 136 13.65 12.95 20.40
CA VAL A 136 12.59 13.98 20.41
C VAL A 136 11.40 13.54 19.57
N MET A 137 11.63 12.98 18.37
CA MET A 137 10.55 12.50 17.51
C MET A 137 9.80 11.31 18.13
N CYS A 138 10.50 10.39 18.81
CA CYS A 138 9.87 9.31 19.57
C CYS A 138 8.97 9.86 20.68
N ASP A 139 9.44 10.87 21.42
CA ASP A 139 8.71 11.43 22.55
C ASP A 139 7.46 12.18 22.08
N ILE A 140 7.54 12.92 20.96
CA ILE A 140 6.37 13.55 20.32
C ILE A 140 5.36 12.48 19.88
N LEU A 141 5.82 11.40 19.23
CA LEU A 141 4.93 10.32 18.79
C LEU A 141 4.22 9.65 19.98
N ARG A 142 4.94 9.36 21.08
CA ARG A 142 4.36 8.82 22.32
C ARG A 142 3.36 9.80 22.96
N ASP A 143 3.65 11.10 22.95
CA ASP A 143 2.77 12.15 23.46
C ASP A 143 1.43 12.17 22.68
N ILE A 144 1.51 12.13 21.35
CA ILE A 144 0.34 12.07 20.47
C ILE A 144 -0.50 10.81 20.73
N GLN A 145 0.14 9.64 20.84
CA GLN A 145 -0.57 8.38 21.07
C GLN A 145 -1.22 8.28 22.46
N SER A 146 -0.62 8.90 23.46
CA SER A 146 -1.15 8.85 24.83
C SER A 146 -2.26 9.88 25.06
N LYS A 147 -2.18 11.05 24.41
CA LYS A 147 -3.09 12.17 24.68
C LYS A 147 -4.15 12.41 23.61
N LEU A 148 -3.86 12.12 22.36
CA LEU A 148 -4.74 12.47 21.24
C LEU A 148 -5.36 11.23 20.59
N ILE A 149 -4.53 10.29 20.13
CA ILE A 149 -5.00 9.17 19.31
C ILE A 149 -4.77 7.84 20.03
N PRO A 150 -5.82 7.24 20.63
CA PRO A 150 -5.73 5.92 21.23
C PRO A 150 -5.31 4.86 20.21
N ARG A 151 -4.52 3.88 20.67
CA ARG A 151 -4.11 2.72 19.87
C ARG A 151 -5.27 1.77 19.55
N THR A 152 -6.39 1.88 20.25
CA THR A 152 -7.55 1.00 20.11
C THR A 152 -8.59 1.53 19.12
N MET A 153 -8.35 2.66 18.46
CA MET A 153 -9.32 3.34 17.61
C MET A 153 -9.86 2.44 16.49
N LEU A 154 -8.98 1.78 15.73
CA LEU A 154 -9.39 0.87 14.65
C LEU A 154 -10.18 -0.34 15.19
N LYS A 155 -9.77 -0.85 16.36
CA LYS A 155 -10.44 -1.95 17.06
C LYS A 155 -11.84 -1.56 17.54
N HIS A 156 -12.00 -0.38 18.14
CA HIS A 156 -13.31 0.13 18.56
C HIS A 156 -14.23 0.35 17.38
N TRP A 157 -13.74 0.99 16.31
CA TRP A 157 -14.52 1.15 15.07
C TRP A 157 -15.01 -0.20 14.54
N ALA A 158 -14.15 -1.22 14.49
CA ALA A 158 -14.53 -2.54 14.02
C ALA A 158 -15.56 -3.21 14.96
N LEU A 159 -15.41 -3.10 16.28
CA LEU A 159 -16.39 -3.62 17.24
C LEU A 159 -17.77 -2.94 17.12
N HIS A 160 -17.80 -1.63 16.83
CA HIS A 160 -19.05 -0.91 16.57
C HIS A 160 -19.67 -1.26 15.21
N THR A 161 -18.83 -1.53 14.20
CA THR A 161 -19.29 -1.87 12.85
C THR A 161 -19.84 -3.29 12.77
N PHE A 162 -19.21 -4.24 13.47
CA PHE A 162 -19.55 -5.67 13.43
C PHE A 162 -20.17 -6.12 14.74
N GLN A 163 -21.50 -6.16 14.78
CA GLN A 163 -22.25 -6.54 15.98
C GLN A 163 -22.09 -8.02 16.35
N SER A 164 -21.88 -8.88 15.35
CA SER A 164 -21.62 -10.31 15.55
C SER A 164 -20.14 -10.58 15.78
N ALA A 165 -19.83 -11.38 16.81
CA ALA A 165 -18.46 -11.83 17.07
C ALA A 165 -17.87 -12.63 15.89
N THR A 166 -18.70 -13.39 15.18
CA THR A 166 -18.29 -14.14 13.98
C THR A 166 -17.91 -13.20 12.84
N ASP A 167 -18.69 -12.13 12.63
CA ASP A 167 -18.42 -11.16 11.56
C ASP A 167 -17.15 -10.36 11.88
N TYR A 168 -17.01 -9.90 13.12
CA TYR A 168 -15.81 -9.22 13.59
C TYR A 168 -14.56 -10.09 13.42
N TRP A 169 -14.62 -11.36 13.84
CA TRP A 169 -13.49 -12.27 13.73
C TRP A 169 -13.16 -12.59 12.27
N THR A 170 -14.17 -12.78 11.42
CA THR A 170 -13.99 -13.05 9.98
C THR A 170 -13.39 -11.85 9.26
N PHE A 171 -13.88 -10.64 9.55
CA PHE A 171 -13.33 -9.39 9.05
C PHE A 171 -11.86 -9.22 9.46
N ARG A 172 -11.55 -9.39 10.75
CA ARG A 172 -10.18 -9.31 11.27
C ARG A 172 -9.27 -10.33 10.60
N LYS A 173 -9.71 -11.58 10.45
CA LYS A 173 -8.95 -12.62 9.77
C LYS A 173 -8.65 -12.24 8.32
N MET A 174 -9.66 -11.82 7.55
CA MET A 174 -9.45 -11.46 6.15
C MET A 174 -8.54 -10.23 6.01
N MET A 175 -8.77 -9.20 6.82
CA MET A 175 -7.92 -8.01 6.85
C MET A 175 -6.46 -8.37 7.17
N THR A 176 -6.22 -9.28 8.11
CA THR A 176 -4.86 -9.77 8.43
C THR A 176 -4.17 -10.37 7.20
N LEU A 177 -4.88 -11.21 6.45
CA LEU A 177 -4.35 -11.88 5.25
C LEU A 177 -4.07 -10.89 4.12
N GLN A 178 -4.97 -9.92 3.92
CA GLN A 178 -4.79 -8.90 2.89
C GLN A 178 -3.67 -7.91 3.26
N LEU A 179 -3.56 -7.54 4.53
CA LEU A 179 -2.45 -6.72 5.02
C LEU A 179 -1.12 -7.46 4.85
N ALA A 180 -1.06 -8.77 5.09
CA ALA A 180 0.15 -9.57 4.83
C ALA A 180 0.60 -9.43 3.37
N LEU A 181 -0.34 -9.49 2.43
CA LEU A 181 -0.05 -9.31 1.00
C LEU A 181 0.38 -7.88 0.67
N ALA A 182 -0.27 -6.87 1.27
CA ALA A 182 0.10 -5.47 1.11
C ALA A 182 1.52 -5.19 1.64
N CYS A 183 1.85 -5.67 2.84
CA CYS A 183 3.20 -5.59 3.43
C CYS A 183 4.24 -6.33 2.57
N PHE A 184 3.89 -7.51 2.06
CA PHE A 184 4.75 -8.24 1.12
C PHE A 184 5.03 -7.41 -0.13
N ALA A 185 4.03 -6.78 -0.73
CA ALA A 185 4.19 -5.98 -1.95
C ALA A 185 4.99 -4.69 -1.68
N GLU A 186 4.73 -4.00 -0.56
CA GLU A 186 5.46 -2.82 -0.14
C GLU A 186 6.96 -3.13 0.05
N TYR A 187 7.30 -4.26 0.67
CA TYR A 187 8.69 -4.64 0.94
C TYR A 187 9.39 -5.35 -0.23
N VAL A 188 8.80 -6.38 -0.82
CA VAL A 188 9.49 -7.19 -1.85
C VAL A 188 9.55 -6.44 -3.17
N LEU A 189 8.43 -5.87 -3.60
CA LEU A 189 8.34 -5.17 -4.90
C LEU A 189 8.75 -3.70 -4.80
N HIS A 190 8.93 -3.15 -3.59
CA HIS A 190 9.08 -1.70 -3.36
C HIS A 190 7.96 -0.89 -4.01
N LEU A 191 6.72 -1.35 -3.83
CA LEU A 191 5.58 -0.51 -4.21
C LEU A 191 5.46 0.70 -3.27
N THR A 192 4.58 1.63 -3.66
CA THR A 192 4.25 2.85 -2.93
C THR A 192 3.96 2.55 -1.46
N ARG A 193 4.47 3.40 -0.57
CA ARG A 193 4.27 3.26 0.87
C ARG A 193 2.82 3.47 1.23
N LEU A 194 2.26 2.58 2.05
CA LEU A 194 0.84 2.51 2.37
C LEU A 194 0.37 3.70 3.22
N ASN A 195 -0.26 4.71 2.60
CA ASN A 195 -0.92 5.80 3.32
C ASN A 195 -2.39 5.46 3.65
N PRO A 196 -2.96 6.02 4.74
CA PRO A 196 -4.31 5.66 5.17
C PRO A 196 -5.42 6.00 4.17
N ASP A 197 -5.23 7.06 3.38
CA ASP A 197 -6.16 7.52 2.35
C ASP A 197 -6.25 6.58 1.15
N MET A 198 -5.20 5.78 0.93
CA MET A 198 -5.16 4.80 -0.14
C MET A 198 -5.54 3.37 0.27
N MET A 199 -5.68 3.09 1.56
CA MET A 199 -6.05 1.76 2.07
C MET A 199 -7.56 1.64 2.24
N TYR A 200 -8.25 0.98 1.30
CA TYR A 200 -9.71 0.80 1.33
C TYR A 200 -10.11 -0.55 1.92
N LEU A 201 -10.73 -0.50 3.10
CA LEU A 201 -11.24 -1.68 3.81
C LEU A 201 -12.69 -1.95 3.43
N HIS A 202 -12.95 -3.15 2.89
CA HIS A 202 -14.27 -3.61 2.48
C HIS A 202 -15.01 -4.14 3.71
N ARG A 203 -16.00 -3.40 4.23
CA ARG A 203 -16.72 -3.79 5.45
C ARG A 203 -17.48 -5.11 5.31
N ASP A 204 -17.97 -5.42 4.12
CA ASP A 204 -18.77 -6.62 3.84
C ASP A 204 -17.95 -7.93 3.81
N CYS A 205 -16.67 -7.87 3.48
CA CYS A 205 -15.85 -9.08 3.25
C CYS A 205 -14.46 -9.07 3.91
N GLY A 206 -14.02 -7.93 4.45
CA GLY A 206 -12.69 -7.75 5.04
C GLY A 206 -11.54 -7.71 4.02
N LEU A 207 -11.86 -7.60 2.73
CA LEU A 207 -10.85 -7.37 1.69
C LEU A 207 -10.24 -5.96 1.80
N LEU A 208 -8.99 -5.81 1.40
CA LEU A 208 -8.27 -4.53 1.37
C LEU A 208 -7.84 -4.24 -0.06
N ASN A 209 -8.30 -3.11 -0.60
CA ASN A 209 -7.85 -2.57 -1.87
C ASN A 209 -6.91 -1.37 -1.62
N VAL A 210 -5.91 -1.19 -2.49
CA VAL A 210 -5.05 0.00 -2.49
C VAL A 210 -5.38 0.83 -3.73
N SER A 211 -5.68 2.12 -3.54
CA SER A 211 -6.14 3.00 -4.63
C SER A 211 -5.13 3.19 -5.75
N TYR A 212 -3.84 3.10 -5.42
CA TYR A 212 -2.77 3.41 -6.35
C TYR A 212 -1.50 2.64 -5.97
N PHE A 213 -0.88 2.00 -6.97
CA PHE A 213 0.46 1.45 -6.83
C PHE A 213 1.40 1.98 -7.91
N LYS A 214 2.60 2.39 -7.48
CA LYS A 214 3.79 2.55 -8.34
C LYS A 214 4.99 1.89 -7.71
N PHE A 215 5.96 1.49 -8.53
CA PHE A 215 7.30 1.18 -8.06
C PHE A 215 7.95 2.46 -7.52
N ASP A 216 8.47 2.39 -6.31
CA ASP A 216 9.22 3.47 -5.68
C ASP A 216 10.68 3.41 -6.14
N ILE A 217 10.95 4.15 -7.22
CA ILE A 217 12.26 4.26 -7.85
C ILE A 217 12.82 5.63 -7.49
N ASP A 218 14.07 5.65 -7.03
CA ASP A 218 14.82 6.87 -6.75
C ASP A 218 15.09 7.62 -8.05
N ASP A 219 14.59 8.85 -8.17
CA ASP A 219 14.74 9.65 -9.39
C ASP A 219 16.21 10.04 -9.65
N ALA A 220 17.12 10.08 -8.68
CA ALA A 220 18.52 10.37 -8.96
C ALA A 220 19.24 9.11 -9.46
N LYS A 221 19.07 7.98 -8.77
CA LYS A 221 19.81 6.73 -9.03
C LYS A 221 19.15 5.82 -10.08
N GLY A 222 17.85 5.97 -10.32
CA GLY A 222 17.07 5.06 -11.14
C GLY A 222 16.96 3.64 -10.56
N GLU A 223 17.14 3.51 -9.24
CA GLU A 223 17.11 2.24 -8.52
C GLU A 223 15.92 2.17 -7.57
N LEU A 224 15.44 0.97 -7.26
CA LEU A 224 14.37 0.79 -6.27
C LEU A 224 14.84 1.32 -4.90
N ASN A 225 14.13 2.27 -4.32
CA ASN A 225 14.55 2.97 -3.11
C ASN A 225 14.61 2.02 -1.90
N ALA A 226 15.83 1.66 -1.48
CA ALA A 226 16.07 0.71 -0.39
C ALA A 226 16.15 1.34 1.00
N HIS A 227 16.15 2.67 1.11
CA HIS A 227 16.32 3.35 2.39
C HIS A 227 14.96 3.73 3.00
N ARG A 228 14.29 2.72 3.58
CA ARG A 228 13.03 2.92 4.33
C ARG A 228 13.23 2.53 5.80
N PRO A 229 13.15 3.48 6.75
CA PRO A 229 13.21 3.17 8.19
C PRO A 229 12.13 2.16 8.59
N VAL A 230 10.93 2.32 8.03
CA VAL A 230 9.81 1.40 8.21
C VAL A 230 9.68 0.53 6.96
N PRO A 231 9.87 -0.80 7.06
CA PRO A 231 9.88 -1.68 5.88
C PRO A 231 8.50 -1.86 5.24
N PHE A 232 7.43 -1.78 6.04
CA PHE A 232 6.03 -1.77 5.62
C PHE A 232 5.14 -1.22 6.73
N ARG A 233 3.93 -0.76 6.39
CA ARG A 233 3.01 -0.17 7.39
C ARG A 233 2.50 -1.22 8.39
N LEU A 234 3.02 -1.18 9.61
CA LEU A 234 2.50 -1.93 10.77
C LEU A 234 2.43 -1.02 11.99
N THR A 235 1.54 -0.04 11.89
CA THR A 235 1.35 1.04 12.86
C THR A 235 0.53 0.58 14.08
N PRO A 236 0.55 1.32 15.20
CA PRO A 236 0.04 0.80 16.46
C PRO A 236 -1.48 0.52 16.50
N ASN A 237 -2.31 1.25 15.74
CA ASN A 237 -3.73 0.91 15.63
C ASN A 237 -3.98 -0.36 14.83
N ILE A 238 -3.21 -0.58 13.76
CA ILE A 238 -3.22 -1.83 13.01
C ILE A 238 -2.78 -3.00 13.92
N MET A 239 -1.70 -2.83 14.67
CA MET A 239 -1.21 -3.87 15.59
C MET A 239 -2.22 -4.23 16.67
N GLU A 240 -2.80 -3.24 17.34
CA GLU A 240 -3.80 -3.46 18.39
C GLU A 240 -5.06 -4.16 17.83
N PHE A 241 -5.46 -3.83 16.60
CA PHE A 241 -6.55 -4.51 15.92
C PHE A 241 -6.22 -5.99 15.61
N LEU A 242 -5.00 -6.25 15.11
CA LEU A 242 -4.55 -7.59 14.74
C LEU A 242 -4.24 -8.47 15.94
N THR A 243 -3.84 -7.89 17.08
CA THR A 243 -3.23 -8.52 18.25
C THR A 243 -1.83 -9.08 17.99
N ASP A 244 -1.03 -9.25 19.04
CA ASP A 244 0.31 -9.83 18.93
C ASP A 244 0.30 -11.21 18.28
N ILE A 245 -0.70 -12.05 18.62
CA ILE A 245 -0.88 -13.38 18.02
C ILE A 245 -1.21 -13.27 16.53
N GLY A 246 -1.99 -12.28 16.12
CA GLY A 246 -2.31 -12.02 14.71
C GLY A 246 -1.08 -11.61 13.90
N VAL A 247 -0.23 -10.78 14.50
CA VAL A 247 1.01 -10.27 13.89
C VAL A 247 2.08 -11.37 13.78
N GLU A 248 2.37 -12.05 14.88
CA GLU A 248 3.42 -13.08 14.92
C GLU A 248 2.97 -14.39 14.24
N GLY A 249 1.67 -14.67 14.22
CA GLY A 249 1.09 -15.84 13.59
C GLY A 249 0.63 -15.58 12.14
N PRO A 250 -0.68 -15.39 11.89
CA PRO A 250 -1.24 -15.31 10.53
C PRO A 250 -0.57 -14.29 9.60
N LEU A 251 -0.25 -13.08 10.07
CA LEU A 251 0.39 -12.05 9.24
C LEU A 251 1.77 -12.52 8.77
N THR A 252 2.66 -12.84 9.71
CA THR A 252 4.03 -13.31 9.44
C THR A 252 4.03 -14.57 8.58
N ALA A 253 3.22 -15.57 8.94
CA ALA A 253 3.12 -16.82 8.19
C ALA A 253 2.62 -16.61 6.75
N SER A 254 1.73 -15.64 6.52
CA SER A 254 1.20 -15.33 5.19
C SER A 254 2.21 -14.60 4.31
N ILE A 255 3.03 -13.70 4.87
CA ILE A 255 4.15 -13.07 4.16
C ILE A 255 5.15 -14.14 3.71
N ILE A 256 5.55 -15.05 4.62
CA ILE A 256 6.48 -16.15 4.31
C ILE A 256 5.90 -17.10 3.26
N ALA A 257 4.62 -17.48 3.39
CA ALA A 257 3.95 -18.37 2.44
C ALA A 257 3.88 -17.74 1.04
N THR A 258 3.58 -16.45 0.95
CA THR A 258 3.59 -15.68 -0.31
C THR A 258 4.99 -15.67 -0.92
N ALA A 259 6.03 -15.39 -0.13
CA ALA A 259 7.40 -15.40 -0.62
C ALA A 259 7.81 -16.78 -1.15
N ARG A 260 7.57 -17.84 -0.37
CA ARG A 260 7.89 -19.22 -0.77
C ARG A 260 7.16 -19.65 -2.03
N CYS A 261 5.88 -19.29 -2.15
CA CYS A 261 5.11 -19.57 -3.37
C CYS A 261 5.76 -18.98 -4.62
N LEU A 262 6.35 -17.79 -4.53
CA LEU A 262 6.94 -17.11 -5.69
C LEU A 262 8.39 -17.53 -5.97
N VAL A 263 9.06 -18.19 -5.02
CA VAL A 263 10.39 -18.80 -5.22
C VAL A 263 10.28 -20.27 -5.65
N GLN A 264 9.35 -21.03 -5.06
CA GLN A 264 9.22 -22.47 -5.24
C GLN A 264 7.74 -22.89 -5.45
N PRO A 265 7.41 -23.53 -6.58
CA PRO A 265 8.27 -23.86 -7.72
C PRO A 265 8.67 -22.61 -8.53
N ASN A 266 9.68 -22.74 -9.41
CA ASN A 266 10.13 -21.62 -10.23
C ASN A 266 9.07 -21.24 -11.28
N PHE A 267 8.20 -20.30 -10.93
CA PHE A 267 7.15 -19.76 -11.81
C PHE A 267 7.66 -18.74 -12.84
N GLN A 268 8.99 -18.60 -13.00
CA GLN A 268 9.60 -17.61 -13.89
C GLN A 268 9.15 -16.18 -13.57
N VAL A 269 8.91 -15.88 -12.29
CA VAL A 269 8.45 -14.56 -11.82
C VAL A 269 9.39 -13.44 -12.30
N HIS A 270 10.69 -13.72 -12.38
CA HIS A 270 11.68 -12.80 -12.91
C HIS A 270 11.42 -12.37 -14.37
N ALA A 271 10.83 -13.24 -15.21
CA ALA A 271 10.51 -12.90 -16.60
C ALA A 271 9.35 -11.89 -16.67
N ILE A 272 8.34 -12.06 -15.81
CA ILE A 272 7.23 -11.11 -15.67
C ILE A 272 7.77 -9.78 -15.15
N LEU A 273 8.61 -9.81 -14.11
CA LEU A 273 9.22 -8.61 -13.54
C LEU A 273 10.08 -7.88 -14.58
N LYS A 274 10.86 -8.58 -15.41
CA LYS A 274 11.65 -7.96 -16.49
C LYS A 274 10.76 -7.18 -17.46
N ALA A 275 9.63 -7.75 -17.89
CA ALA A 275 8.71 -7.09 -18.81
C ALA A 275 8.09 -5.83 -18.20
N ILE A 276 7.55 -5.94 -16.97
CA ILE A 276 6.89 -4.82 -16.29
C ILE A 276 7.91 -3.71 -15.93
N LEU A 277 9.05 -4.07 -15.36
CA LEU A 277 10.07 -3.08 -14.95
C LEU A 277 10.76 -2.41 -16.13
N ARG A 278 10.85 -3.07 -17.29
CA ARG A 278 11.33 -2.43 -18.52
C ARG A 278 10.46 -1.25 -18.90
N ASP A 279 9.15 -1.44 -18.92
CA ASP A 279 8.21 -0.37 -19.24
C ASP A 279 8.26 0.77 -18.21
N GLU A 280 8.42 0.44 -16.92
CA GLU A 280 8.58 1.42 -15.84
C GLU A 280 9.85 2.25 -16.00
N ILE A 281 10.99 1.61 -16.27
CA ILE A 281 12.28 2.28 -16.44
C ILE A 281 12.27 3.17 -17.69
N ILE A 282 11.69 2.70 -18.80
CA ILE A 282 11.53 3.51 -20.01
C ILE A 282 10.69 4.76 -19.72
N ALA A 283 9.59 4.62 -18.97
CA ALA A 283 8.75 5.76 -18.61
C ALA A 283 9.49 6.80 -17.76
N ILE A 284 10.34 6.35 -16.83
CA ILE A 284 11.15 7.24 -15.98
C ILE A 284 12.26 7.93 -16.80
N GLN A 285 12.96 7.17 -17.65
CA GLN A 285 13.99 7.72 -18.53
C GLN A 285 13.41 8.79 -19.46
N LYS A 286 12.27 8.49 -20.09
CA LYS A 286 11.57 9.44 -20.95
C LYS A 286 11.16 10.70 -20.19
N LYS A 287 10.59 10.55 -18.98
CA LYS A 287 10.21 11.70 -18.15
C LYS A 287 11.42 12.61 -17.84
N LYS A 288 12.54 12.04 -17.42
CA LYS A 288 13.77 12.82 -17.15
C LYS A 288 14.29 13.53 -18.38
N GLN A 289 14.24 12.83 -19.52
CA GLN A 289 14.70 13.36 -20.78
C GLN A 289 13.80 14.49 -21.28
N ASP A 290 12.48 14.33 -21.18
CA ASP A 290 11.53 15.39 -21.50
C ASP A 290 11.81 16.63 -20.61
N GLU A 291 12.04 16.45 -19.30
CA GLU A 291 12.37 17.54 -18.37
C GLU A 291 13.73 18.22 -18.67
N GLU A 292 14.77 17.47 -19.04
CA GLU A 292 16.11 18.01 -19.32
C GLU A 292 16.17 18.75 -20.66
N TYR A 293 15.54 18.19 -21.70
CA TYR A 293 15.59 18.73 -23.05
C TYR A 293 14.56 19.85 -23.29
N GLU A 294 13.47 19.90 -22.52
CA GLU A 294 12.58 21.06 -22.46
C GLU A 294 13.32 22.32 -21.97
N VAL A 295 14.25 22.18 -21.02
CA VAL A 295 15.11 23.27 -20.55
C VAL A 295 16.16 23.67 -21.61
N MET A 296 16.65 22.71 -22.39
CA MET A 296 17.71 22.94 -23.39
C MET A 296 17.20 23.38 -24.77
N TYR A 297 15.87 23.37 -25.01
CA TYR A 297 15.26 23.61 -26.33
C TYR A 297 15.90 22.76 -27.44
N ALA A 298 16.18 21.50 -27.16
CA ALA A 298 16.84 20.57 -28.07
C ALA A 298 16.05 19.27 -28.21
N ASP A 299 16.24 18.56 -29.33
CA ASP A 299 15.61 17.24 -29.50
C ASP A 299 16.34 16.17 -28.67
N PRO A 300 15.59 15.32 -27.95
CA PRO A 300 16.17 14.29 -27.12
C PRO A 300 16.81 13.15 -27.95
N PRO A 301 18.05 12.71 -27.62
CA PRO A 301 18.70 11.57 -28.29
C PRO A 301 18.07 10.23 -27.88
N ASP A 302 18.19 9.20 -28.72
CA ASP A 302 17.73 7.86 -28.36
C ASP A 302 18.50 7.31 -27.15
N VAL A 303 17.78 6.83 -26.14
CA VAL A 303 18.38 6.19 -24.95
C VAL A 303 19.01 4.85 -25.35
N PRO A 304 20.31 4.61 -25.10
CA PRO A 304 20.95 3.34 -25.42
C PRO A 304 20.28 2.16 -24.70
N GLY A 305 19.81 1.17 -25.47
CA GLY A 305 19.06 0.03 -24.93
C GLY A 305 19.84 -0.79 -23.87
N GLU A 306 21.17 -0.77 -23.92
CA GLU A 306 22.03 -1.42 -22.93
C GLU A 306 21.85 -0.85 -21.51
N ILE A 307 21.68 0.47 -21.39
CA ILE A 307 21.47 1.13 -20.09
C ILE A 307 20.14 0.64 -19.49
N THR A 308 19.07 0.65 -20.28
CA THR A 308 17.75 0.15 -19.86
C THR A 308 17.82 -1.32 -19.44
N ILE A 309 18.50 -2.18 -20.20
CA ILE A 309 18.69 -3.60 -19.85
C ILE A 309 19.41 -3.75 -18.51
N SER A 310 20.47 -2.96 -18.28
CA SER A 310 21.24 -3.00 -17.04
C SER A 310 20.41 -2.59 -15.81
N MET A 311 19.62 -1.51 -15.93
CA MET A 311 18.74 -1.01 -14.87
C MET A 311 17.63 -2.02 -14.54
N VAL A 312 17.00 -2.59 -15.57
CA VAL A 312 15.97 -3.63 -15.40
C VAL A 312 16.55 -4.83 -14.68
N THR A 313 17.74 -5.28 -15.10
CA THR A 313 18.41 -6.44 -14.50
C THR A 313 18.71 -6.19 -13.03
N ARG A 314 19.21 -4.99 -12.68
CA ARG A 314 19.47 -4.61 -11.29
C ARG A 314 18.21 -4.57 -10.44
N ALA A 315 17.12 -3.98 -10.97
CA ALA A 315 15.84 -3.90 -10.25
C ALA A 315 15.24 -5.30 -10.02
N VAL A 316 15.25 -6.17 -11.03
CA VAL A 316 14.79 -7.57 -10.91
C VAL A 316 15.65 -8.34 -9.90
N GLN A 317 16.97 -8.16 -9.93
CA GLN A 317 17.88 -8.79 -8.97
C GLN A 317 17.58 -8.33 -7.54
N ALA A 318 17.34 -7.03 -7.33
CA ALA A 318 16.99 -6.50 -6.01
C ALA A 318 15.69 -7.11 -5.46
N ILE A 319 14.63 -7.19 -6.28
CA ILE A 319 13.37 -7.86 -5.91
C ILE A 319 13.61 -9.35 -5.61
N THR A 320 14.38 -10.03 -6.46
CA THR A 320 14.66 -11.47 -6.31
C THR A 320 15.45 -11.76 -5.03
N THR A 321 16.45 -10.94 -4.70
CA THR A 321 17.21 -11.05 -3.45
C THR A 321 16.30 -10.90 -2.23
N ARG A 322 15.44 -9.86 -2.20
CA ARG A 322 14.48 -9.68 -1.10
C ARG A 322 13.52 -10.86 -1.00
N LEU A 323 12.98 -11.31 -2.12
CA LEU A 323 12.07 -12.44 -2.18
C LEU A 323 12.69 -13.72 -1.60
N ASN A 324 13.91 -14.07 -2.03
CA ASN A 324 14.63 -15.23 -1.51
C ASN A 324 14.90 -15.09 0.00
N SER A 325 15.29 -13.90 0.46
CA SER A 325 15.55 -13.64 1.88
C SER A 325 14.32 -13.86 2.78
N LEU A 326 13.11 -13.68 2.26
CA LEU A 326 11.87 -13.95 2.99
C LEU A 326 11.45 -15.42 2.92
N ALA A 327 11.81 -16.11 1.83
CA ALA A 327 11.42 -17.51 1.61
C ALA A 327 12.28 -18.50 2.42
N GLN A 328 13.57 -18.18 2.56
CA GLN A 328 14.54 -19.01 3.27
C GLN A 328 14.43 -18.83 4.79
N PHE A 329 14.78 -19.90 5.52
CA PHE A 329 14.83 -19.92 6.98
C PHE A 329 16.22 -20.38 7.39
N GLU A 330 17.17 -19.44 7.43
CA GLU A 330 18.60 -19.72 7.67
C GLU A 330 19.01 -19.53 9.15
N ALA A 331 18.16 -18.88 9.95
CA ALA A 331 18.45 -18.46 11.32
C ALA A 331 17.32 -18.91 12.28
N PRO A 332 17.55 -18.91 13.61
CA PRO A 332 16.50 -19.21 14.60
C PRO A 332 15.28 -18.27 14.49
N GLU A 333 15.48 -17.07 13.94
CA GLU A 333 14.43 -16.10 13.65
C GLU A 333 14.31 -15.86 12.13
N SER A 334 13.09 -15.87 11.61
CA SER A 334 12.85 -15.55 10.19
C SER A 334 13.14 -14.08 9.88
N LYS A 335 13.59 -13.79 8.65
CA LYS A 335 13.75 -12.40 8.18
C LYS A 335 12.47 -11.57 8.32
N VAL A 336 11.31 -12.19 8.11
CA VAL A 336 9.99 -11.54 8.27
C VAL A 336 9.79 -11.10 9.72
N SER A 337 10.14 -11.91 10.71
CA SER A 337 10.03 -11.53 12.13
C SER A 337 10.90 -10.32 12.47
N VAL A 338 12.13 -10.27 11.94
CA VAL A 338 13.00 -9.09 12.08
C VAL A 338 12.37 -7.84 11.45
N LEU A 339 11.77 -7.97 10.26
CA LEU A 339 11.08 -6.86 9.60
C LEU A 339 9.83 -6.43 10.36
N VAL A 340 9.07 -7.36 10.94
CA VAL A 340 7.92 -7.05 11.80
C VAL A 340 8.37 -6.25 13.04
N LYS A 341 9.46 -6.67 13.69
CA LYS A 341 10.07 -5.91 14.81
C LYS A 341 10.48 -4.50 14.39
N ALA A 342 11.10 -4.35 13.21
CA ALA A 342 11.46 -3.05 12.66
C ALA A 342 10.24 -2.19 12.31
N ALA A 343 9.18 -2.78 11.75
CA ALA A 343 7.96 -2.07 11.36
C ALA A 343 7.17 -1.54 12.56
N LYS A 344 7.18 -2.27 13.69
CA LYS A 344 6.49 -1.86 14.93
C LYS A 344 7.32 -1.00 15.88
N SER A 345 8.61 -0.81 15.60
CA SER A 345 9.51 -0.05 16.47
C SER A 345 9.14 1.44 16.45
N VAL A 346 9.02 2.04 17.63
CA VAL A 346 8.72 3.48 17.79
C VAL A 346 9.85 4.32 17.19
N GLU A 347 11.08 3.84 17.28
CA GLU A 347 12.30 4.48 16.76
C GLU A 347 12.27 4.57 15.23
N ASN A 348 11.65 3.61 14.55
CA ASN A 348 11.46 3.66 13.10
C ASN A 348 10.20 4.43 12.71
N LEU A 349 9.09 4.22 13.43
CA LEU A 349 7.81 4.88 13.16
C LEU A 349 7.92 6.40 13.33
N CYS A 350 8.74 6.90 14.25
CA CYS A 350 8.93 8.34 14.45
C CYS A 350 9.67 9.03 13.28
N MET A 351 10.34 8.25 12.42
CA MET A 351 11.01 8.73 11.20
C MET A 351 10.05 8.79 9.99
N MET A 352 8.80 8.35 10.14
CA MET A 352 7.78 8.53 9.12
C MET A 352 7.33 9.99 9.07
N ASP A 353 6.95 10.44 7.88
CA ASP A 353 6.31 11.74 7.73
C ASP A 353 5.00 11.78 8.55
N PRO A 354 4.76 12.80 9.39
CA PRO A 354 3.54 12.91 10.19
C PRO A 354 2.25 12.88 9.37
N SER A 355 2.27 13.36 8.12
CA SER A 355 1.11 13.30 7.20
C SER A 355 0.70 11.87 6.87
N TRP A 356 1.57 10.88 7.09
CA TRP A 356 1.25 9.47 6.89
C TRP A 356 0.66 8.80 8.12
N HIS A 357 0.43 9.58 9.18
CA HIS A 357 -0.23 9.17 10.41
C HIS A 357 0.43 7.94 11.07
N PRO A 358 1.70 8.02 11.54
CA PRO A 358 2.40 6.88 12.14
C PRO A 358 1.73 6.34 13.42
N TRP A 359 0.81 7.09 14.03
CA TRP A 359 -0.01 6.66 15.17
C TRP A 359 -1.21 5.77 14.79
N LEU A 360 -1.64 5.81 13.53
CA LEU A 360 -2.77 5.05 12.97
C LEU A 360 -2.26 3.83 12.24
#